data_AF-A0A2S9K137-F1
#
_entry.id   AF-A0A2S9K137-F1
#
_cell.length_a   1.000
_cell.length_b   1.000
_cell.length_c   1.000
_cell.angle_alpha   90.00
_cell.angle_beta   90.00
_cell.angle_gamma   90.00
#
_symmetry.space_group_name_H-M   'P 1'
#
loop_
_entity.id
_entity.type
_entity.pdbx_description
1 polymer ?
#
loop_
_entity_poly.entity_id
_entity_poly.type
_entity_poly.pdbx_seq_one_letter_code
_entity_poly.pdbx_strand_id
1 'polypeptide(L)'
;MHTPTTVTSRDIQSDNFKAMSAAQLSRQEQLVMNAVRLGHARRRRDLTNNEICLLMEEQLGRRVSANQISGRITSLVAGRHLARGERRACTVTGGSALPVYAVARQVELIR
;
A
#
# COMPACT_ATOMS: atom_id res chain seq x y z
N MET A 1 4.45 16.07 -43.82
CA MET A 1 4.91 17.02 -42.78
C MET A 1 4.40 16.48 -41.44
N HIS A 2 5.26 15.84 -40.65
CA HIS A 2 4.89 15.26 -39.36
C HIS A 2 5.06 16.31 -38.25
N THR A 3 3.97 16.75 -37.66
CA THR A 3 4.00 17.58 -36.45
C THR A 3 4.39 16.70 -35.26
N PRO A 4 5.42 17.07 -34.48
CA PRO A 4 5.71 16.36 -33.24
C PRO A 4 4.59 16.70 -32.25
N THR A 5 3.76 15.72 -31.93
CA THR A 5 2.80 15.82 -30.82
C THR A 5 3.61 15.96 -29.54
N THR A 6 3.72 17.18 -29.02
CA THR A 6 4.33 17.44 -27.71
C THR A 6 3.49 16.70 -26.67
N VAL A 7 3.93 15.51 -26.29
CA VAL A 7 3.33 14.75 -25.18
C VAL A 7 3.51 15.60 -23.94
N THR A 8 2.44 16.26 -23.50
CA THR A 8 2.51 17.15 -22.36
C THR A 8 2.50 16.33 -21.06
N SER A 9 3.07 16.90 -19.99
CA SER A 9 3.06 16.25 -18.67
C SER A 9 1.64 15.88 -18.18
N ARG A 10 0.62 16.53 -18.73
CA ARG A 10 -0.80 16.28 -18.45
C ARG A 10 -1.32 15.01 -19.16
N ASP A 11 -0.81 14.70 -20.34
CA ASP A 11 -1.13 13.46 -21.08
C ASP A 11 -0.50 12.24 -20.38
N ILE A 12 0.75 12.38 -19.92
CA ILE A 12 1.44 11.37 -19.09
C ILE A 12 0.69 11.12 -17.76
N GLN A 13 0.15 12.17 -17.15
CA GLN A 13 -0.66 12.05 -15.93
C GLN A 13 -2.02 11.40 -16.20
N SER A 14 -2.66 11.70 -17.33
CA SER A 14 -3.96 11.12 -17.72
C SER A 14 -3.85 9.62 -18.05
N ASP A 15 -2.82 9.21 -18.77
CA ASP A 15 -2.60 7.80 -19.12
C ASP A 15 -2.16 6.97 -17.91
N ASN A 16 -1.34 7.54 -17.03
CA ASN A 16 -1.07 6.93 -15.72
C ASN A 16 -2.35 6.80 -14.88
N PHE A 17 -3.24 7.78 -14.93
CA PHE A 17 -4.52 7.74 -14.21
C PHE A 17 -5.49 6.69 -14.78
N LYS A 18 -5.56 6.54 -16.11
CA LYS A 18 -6.38 5.51 -16.78
C LYS A 18 -5.83 4.10 -16.57
N ALA A 19 -4.50 3.93 -16.56
CA ALA A 19 -3.87 2.67 -16.16
C ALA A 19 -4.14 2.35 -14.67
N MET A 20 -4.17 3.38 -13.81
CA MET A 20 -4.44 3.25 -12.36
C MET A 20 -5.91 3.02 -11.99
N SER A 21 -6.88 3.42 -12.83
CA SER A 21 -8.30 3.11 -12.60
C SER A 21 -8.72 1.72 -13.09
N ALA A 22 -7.88 1.05 -13.88
CA ALA A 22 -8.20 -0.23 -14.51
C ALA A 22 -7.72 -1.46 -13.71
N ALA A 23 -6.70 -1.34 -12.85
CA ALA A 23 -6.32 -2.43 -11.96
C ALA A 23 -7.18 -2.38 -10.68
N GLN A 24 -8.35 -3.02 -10.72
CA GLN A 24 -9.05 -3.39 -9.48
C GLN A 24 -8.06 -4.21 -8.64
N LEU A 25 -7.75 -3.73 -7.43
CA LEU A 25 -6.95 -4.49 -6.47
C LEU A 25 -7.57 -5.89 -6.34
N SER A 26 -6.73 -6.92 -6.40
CA SER A 26 -7.21 -8.27 -6.13
C SER A 26 -7.81 -8.31 -4.72
N ARG A 27 -8.76 -9.23 -4.49
CA ARG A 27 -9.38 -9.43 -3.16
C ARG A 27 -8.34 -9.54 -2.05
N GLN A 28 -7.20 -10.15 -2.33
CA GLN A 28 -6.12 -10.33 -1.37
C GLN A 28 -5.32 -9.04 -1.09
N GLU A 29 -5.06 -8.23 -2.11
CA GLU A 29 -4.44 -6.91 -1.93
C GLU A 29 -5.36 -5.96 -1.16
N GLN A 30 -6.67 -6.06 -1.40
CA GLN A 30 -7.67 -5.28 -0.66
C GLN A 30 -7.70 -5.66 0.82
N LEU A 31 -7.54 -6.95 1.15
CA LEU A 31 -7.39 -7.41 2.53
C LEU A 31 -6.12 -6.85 3.19
N VAL A 32 -4.98 -6.83 2.47
CA VAL A 32 -3.74 -6.22 2.99
C VAL A 32 -3.95 -4.72 3.26
N MET A 33 -4.58 -4.00 2.33
CA MET A 33 -4.91 -2.58 2.52
C MET A 33 -5.81 -2.34 3.73
N ASN A 34 -6.82 -3.20 3.94
CA ASN A 34 -7.71 -3.10 5.10
C ASN A 34 -6.98 -3.38 6.41
N ALA A 35 -6.05 -4.35 6.44
CA ALA A 35 -5.22 -4.62 7.59
C ALA A 35 -4.29 -3.45 7.94
N VAL A 36 -3.64 -2.84 6.94
CA VAL A 36 -2.79 -1.65 7.14
C VAL A 36 -3.61 -0.47 7.67
N ARG A 37 -4.79 -0.21 7.09
CA ARG A 37 -5.72 0.84 7.59
C ARG A 37 -6.17 0.59 9.03
N LEU A 38 -6.53 -0.65 9.36
CA LEU A 38 -6.90 -1.04 10.72
C LEU A 38 -5.73 -0.83 11.69
N GLY A 39 -4.52 -1.20 11.28
CA GLY A 39 -3.29 -0.96 12.03
C GLY A 39 -3.08 0.51 12.37
N HIS A 40 -3.24 1.40 11.37
CA HIS A 40 -3.15 2.84 11.58
C HIS A 40 -4.28 3.40 12.45
N ALA A 41 -5.52 2.95 12.26
CA ALA A 41 -6.65 3.35 13.10
C ALA A 41 -6.42 2.99 14.58
N ARG A 42 -5.75 1.87 14.84
CA ARG A 42 -5.31 1.43 16.17
C ARG A 42 -4.03 2.11 16.67
N ARG A 43 -3.52 3.12 15.95
CA ARG A 43 -2.28 3.85 16.24
C ARG A 43 -1.05 2.95 16.39
N ARG A 44 -1.03 1.79 15.71
CA ARG A 44 0.17 0.94 15.66
C ARG A 44 1.24 1.69 14.88
N ARG A 45 2.38 1.90 15.53
CA ARG A 45 3.48 2.66 14.94
C ARG A 45 4.29 1.78 14.01
N ASP A 46 4.58 0.56 14.44
CA ASP A 46 5.33 -0.41 13.66
C ASP A 46 4.28 -1.30 12.97
N LEU A 47 4.20 -1.22 11.64
CA LEU A 47 3.37 -2.11 10.83
C LEU A 47 4.31 -2.91 9.93
N THR A 48 4.91 -3.93 10.53
CA THR A 48 5.73 -4.92 9.84
C THR A 48 4.86 -5.93 9.11
N ASN A 49 5.48 -6.75 8.25
CA ASN A 49 4.79 -7.86 7.57
C ASN A 49 4.07 -8.79 8.56
N ASN A 50 4.67 -9.04 9.73
CA ASN A 50 4.10 -9.90 10.77
C ASN A 50 2.87 -9.27 11.40
N GLU A 51 2.90 -7.97 11.68
CA GLU A 51 1.74 -7.27 12.26
C GLU A 51 0.59 -7.17 11.27
N ILE A 52 0.89 -6.94 9.99
CA ILE A 52 -0.12 -6.99 8.92
C ILE A 52 -0.73 -8.39 8.82
N CYS A 53 0.09 -9.44 8.92
CA CYS A 53 -0.38 -10.82 8.95
C CYS A 53 -1.35 -11.07 10.11
N LEU A 54 -0.97 -10.69 11.33
CA LEU A 54 -1.83 -10.87 12.51
C LEU A 54 -3.15 -10.11 12.37
N LEU A 55 -3.13 -8.89 11.84
CA LEU A 55 -4.34 -8.11 11.60
C LEU A 55 -5.23 -8.74 10.52
N MET A 56 -4.63 -9.36 9.49
CA MET A 56 -5.39 -10.12 8.49
C MET A 56 -5.98 -11.41 9.08
N GLU A 57 -5.24 -12.12 9.94
CA GLU A 57 -5.75 -13.31 10.63
C GLU A 57 -6.94 -12.97 11.53
N GLU A 58 -6.86 -11.85 12.25
CA GLU A 58 -7.96 -11.32 13.07
C GLU A 58 -9.20 -10.98 12.22
N GLN A 59 -9.01 -10.35 11.06
CA GLN A 59 -10.11 -10.01 10.16
C GLN A 59 -10.76 -11.22 9.48
N LEU A 60 -9.97 -12.26 9.19
CA LEU A 60 -10.43 -13.42 8.42
C LEU A 60 -10.83 -14.62 9.29
N GLY A 61 -10.49 -14.62 10.58
CA GLY A 61 -10.71 -15.76 11.48
C GLY A 61 -9.92 -17.02 11.11
N ARG A 62 -8.86 -16.89 10.31
CA ARG A 62 -8.04 -18.02 9.83
C ARG A 62 -6.58 -17.63 9.70
N ARG A 63 -5.71 -18.64 9.74
CA ARG A 63 -4.26 -18.47 9.52
C ARG A 63 -3.94 -17.95 8.11
N VAL A 64 -2.96 -17.05 8.04
CA VAL A 64 -2.45 -16.49 6.79
C VAL A 64 -0.94 -16.72 6.73
N SER A 65 -0.44 -17.18 5.58
CA SER A 65 0.99 -17.37 5.39
C SER A 65 1.69 -16.03 5.15
N ALA A 66 2.72 -15.73 5.95
CA ALA A 66 3.55 -14.54 5.80
C ALA A 66 4.16 -14.41 4.38
N ASN A 67 4.49 -15.54 3.74
CA ASN A 67 5.05 -15.56 2.38
C ASN A 67 4.06 -15.00 1.35
N GLN A 68 2.77 -15.30 1.51
CA GLN A 68 1.73 -14.79 0.61
C GLN A 68 1.48 -13.29 0.77
N ILE A 69 1.77 -12.74 1.95
CA ILE A 69 1.58 -11.32 2.26
C ILE A 69 2.76 -10.51 1.72
N SER A 70 3.99 -10.99 1.88
CA SER A 70 5.20 -10.27 1.47
C SER A 70 5.20 -9.89 -0.02
N GLY A 71 4.79 -10.82 -0.89
CA GLY A 71 4.65 -10.56 -2.33
C GLY A 71 3.60 -9.49 -2.63
N ARG A 72 2.46 -9.51 -1.93
CA ARG A 72 1.37 -8.54 -2.12
C ARG A 72 1.71 -7.16 -1.60
N ILE A 73 2.40 -7.06 -0.46
CA ILE A 73 2.94 -5.79 0.03
C ILE A 73 3.90 -5.21 -1.01
N THR A 74 4.75 -6.05 -1.61
CA THR A 74 5.67 -5.62 -2.67
C THR A 74 4.91 -5.10 -3.88
N SER A 75 3.88 -5.80 -4.36
CA SER A 75 3.01 -5.34 -5.44
C SER A 75 2.31 -4.02 -5.12
N LEU A 76 1.76 -3.87 -3.91
CA LEU A 76 1.10 -2.65 -3.47
C LEU A 76 2.05 -1.47 -3.29
N VAL A 77 3.31 -1.72 -2.91
CA VAL A 77 4.36 -0.69 -2.87
C VAL A 77 4.76 -0.28 -4.28
N ALA A 78 4.94 -1.24 -5.20
CA ALA A 78 5.22 -0.95 -6.61
C ALA A 78 4.07 -0.15 -7.26
N GLY A 79 2.83 -0.49 -6.94
CA GLY A 79 1.62 0.24 -7.35
C GLY A 79 1.36 1.55 -6.59
N ARG A 80 2.28 1.98 -5.71
CA ARG A 80 2.18 3.23 -4.92
C ARG A 80 0.94 3.34 -4.03
N HIS A 81 0.31 2.21 -3.69
CA HIS A 81 -0.79 2.15 -2.74
C HIS A 81 -0.30 2.09 -1.29
N LEU A 82 0.84 1.44 -1.08
CA LEU A 82 1.57 1.38 0.18
C LEU A 82 2.95 2.02 0.02
N ALA A 83 3.51 2.49 1.13
CA ALA A 83 4.89 2.94 1.21
C ALA A 83 5.60 2.24 2.36
N ARG A 84 6.90 1.98 2.20
CA ARG A 84 7.76 1.58 3.31
C ARG A 84 8.42 2.83 3.86
N GLY A 85 8.34 3.03 5.17
CA GLY A 85 9.11 4.08 5.83
C GLY A 85 10.56 3.67 6.01
N GLU A 86 11.31 4.52 6.71
CA GLU A 86 12.68 4.22 7.06
C GLU A 86 12.78 3.07 8.07
N ARG A 87 13.89 2.34 8.00
CA ARG A 87 14.20 1.29 8.97
C ARG A 87 14.44 1.94 10.32
N ARG A 88 13.73 1.46 11.35
CA ARG A 88 13.85 1.97 12.72
C ARG A 88 13.73 0.85 13.74
N ALA A 89 14.12 1.10 14.98
CA ALA A 89 13.86 0.17 16.07
C ALA A 89 12.34 0.06 16.32
N CYS A 90 11.85 -1.17 16.43
CA CYS A 90 10.49 -1.46 16.87
C CYS A 90 10.31 -0.94 18.29
N THR A 91 9.24 -0.21 18.51
CA THR A 91 8.87 0.41 19.79
C THR A 91 8.56 -0.61 20.89
N VAL A 92 8.32 -1.88 20.52
CA VAL A 92 8.01 -2.96 21.46
C VAL A 92 9.21 -3.87 21.69
N THR A 93 9.86 -4.32 20.62
CA THR A 93 10.93 -5.35 20.71
C THR A 93 12.34 -4.79 20.62
N GLY A 94 12.52 -3.52 20.25
CA GLY A 94 13.83 -2.92 19.97
C GLY A 94 14.50 -3.43 18.69
N GLY A 95 13.96 -4.48 18.04
CA GLY A 95 14.48 -5.04 16.81
C GLY A 95 14.26 -4.14 15.60
N SER A 96 15.02 -4.36 14.53
CA SER A 96 14.89 -3.59 13.29
C SER A 96 13.53 -3.83 12.61
N ALA A 97 12.68 -2.80 12.56
CA ALA A 97 11.41 -2.78 11.85
C ALA A 97 11.47 -1.91 10.59
N LEU A 98 10.76 -2.35 9.55
CA LEU A 98 10.54 -1.58 8.33
C LEU A 98 9.03 -1.35 8.19
N PRO A 99 8.48 -0.27 8.79
CA PRO A 99 7.05 -0.06 8.86
C PRO A 99 6.45 0.25 7.49
N VAL A 100 5.26 -0.30 7.25
CA VAL A 100 4.45 -0.11 6.05
C VAL A 100 3.32 0.86 6.35
N TYR A 101 3.12 1.83 5.47
CA TYR A 101 2.11 2.86 5.58
C TYR A 101 1.17 2.83 4.39
N ALA A 102 -0.11 3.08 4.63
CA ALA A 102 -1.01 3.41 3.54
C ALA A 102 -0.65 4.80 2.99
N VAL A 103 -0.43 4.91 1.68
CA VAL A 103 -0.24 6.21 1.06
C VAL A 103 -1.58 6.94 1.08
N ALA A 104 -1.66 8.05 1.81
CA ALA A 104 -2.82 8.92 1.75
C ALA A 104 -2.90 9.47 0.32
N ARG A 105 -3.84 8.96 -0.48
CA ARG A 105 -4.29 9.68 -1.66
C ARG A 105 -4.88 10.99 -1.13
N GLN A 106 -4.26 12.13 -1.42
CA GLN A 106 -4.97 13.40 -1.31
C GLN A 106 -6.20 13.26 -2.21
N VAL A 107 -7.36 13.01 -1.60
CA VAL A 107 -8.62 13.32 -2.22
C VAL A 107 -8.60 14.83 -2.30
N GLU A 108 -8.44 15.39 -3.50
CA GLU A 108 -8.79 16.78 -3.72
C GLU A 108 -10.24 16.94 -3.28
N LEU A 109 -10.42 17.52 -2.10
CA LEU A 109 -11.68 18.09 -1.68
C LEU A 109 -11.84 19.38 -2.51
N ILE A 110 -12.20 19.23 -3.78
CA ILE A 110 -12.60 20.36 -4.62
C ILE A 110 -13.96 20.82 -4.09
N ARG A 111 -13.97 22.01 -3.50
CA ARG A 111 -15.16 22.82 -3.22
C ARG A 111 -15.72 23.39 -4.51
#